data_AF-A0A661QKN1-F1
#
_entry.id   AF-A0A661QKN1-F1
#
_cell.length_a   1.000
_cell.length_b   1.000
_cell.length_c   1.000
_cell.angle_alpha   90.00
_cell.angle_beta   90.00
_cell.angle_gamma   90.00
#
_symmetry.space_group_name_H-M   'P 1'
#
loop_
_entity.id
_entity.type
_entity.pdbx_description
1 polymer ?
#
loop_
_entity_poly.entity_id
_entity_poly.type
_entity_poly.pdbx_seq_one_letter_code
_entity_poly.pdbx_strand_id
1 'polypeptide(L)'
;MNERFVKAFIAAICLSMITFGLWTIDISVSAIQISSMTPLQVEVTSGWWTRDPVLQYHIGLYIIQIAALIMAAITFYEITNNTGRRK
;
A
#
# COMPACT_ATOMS: atom_id res chain seq x y z
N MET A 1 -8.34 25.13 8.63
CA MET A 1 -8.29 24.19 7.49
C MET A 1 -9.55 23.31 7.54
N ASN A 2 -10.23 23.08 6.41
CA ASN A 2 -11.51 22.37 6.38
C ASN A 2 -11.33 20.87 6.74
N GLU A 3 -12.07 20.36 7.71
CA GLU A 3 -12.01 18.95 8.16
C GLU A 3 -12.22 17.95 7.00
N ARG A 4 -13.14 18.28 6.08
CA ARG A 4 -13.37 17.47 4.88
C ARG A 4 -12.15 17.41 3.97
N PHE A 5 -11.45 18.53 3.83
CA PHE A 5 -10.24 18.60 3.02
C PHE A 5 -9.13 17.72 3.61
N VAL A 6 -8.95 17.76 4.94
CA VAL A 6 -7.94 16.93 5.63
C VAL A 6 -8.20 15.44 5.40
N LYS A 7 -9.45 14.99 5.55
CA LYS A 7 -9.80 13.57 5.33
C LYS A 7 -9.60 13.15 3.88
N ALA A 8 -10.01 13.98 2.92
CA ALA A 8 -9.80 13.72 1.50
C ALA A 8 -8.30 13.65 1.15
N PHE A 9 -7.49 14.51 1.74
CA PHE A 9 -6.04 14.51 1.56
C PHE A 9 -5.38 13.25 2.14
N ILE A 10 -5.78 12.83 3.35
CA ILE A 10 -5.29 11.57 3.94
C ILE A 10 -5.72 10.37 3.08
N ALA A 11 -6.96 10.35 2.59
CA ALA A 11 -7.44 9.29 1.71
C ALA A 11 -6.65 9.22 0.40
N ALA A 12 -6.29 10.37 -0.18
CA ALA A 12 -5.44 10.41 -1.37
C ALA A 12 -4.03 9.84 -1.09
N ILE A 13 -3.42 10.18 0.05
CA ILE A 13 -2.14 9.59 0.48
C ILE A 13 -2.26 8.07 0.63
N CYS A 14 -3.32 7.59 1.29
CA CYS A 14 -3.54 6.16 1.47
C CYS A 14 -3.71 5.44 0.12
N LEU A 15 -4.43 6.06 -0.82
CA LEU A 15 -4.57 5.51 -2.18
C LEU A 15 -3.21 5.43 -2.89
N SER A 16 -2.40 6.48 -2.83
CA SER A 16 -1.04 6.47 -3.38
C SER A 16 -0.16 5.39 -2.74
N MET A 17 -0.26 5.20 -1.42
CA MET A 17 0.43 4.11 -0.71
C MET A 17 -0.03 2.75 -1.20
N ILE A 18 -1.34 2.53 -1.40
CA ILE A 18 -1.87 1.27 -1.93
C ILE A 18 -1.33 1.01 -3.33
N THR A 19 -1.39 1.99 -4.22
CA THR A 19 -0.84 1.86 -5.59
C THR A 19 0.65 1.55 -5.56
N PHE A 20 1.42 2.25 -4.73
CA PHE A 20 2.86 1.99 -4.57
C PHE A 20 3.12 0.59 -4.00
N GLY A 21 2.38 0.18 -2.98
CA GLY A 21 2.48 -1.16 -2.40
C GLY A 21 2.17 -2.26 -3.42
N LEU A 22 1.11 -2.09 -4.23
CA LEU A 22 0.77 -3.02 -5.31
C LEU A 22 1.87 -3.10 -6.36
N TRP A 23 2.42 -1.96 -6.77
CA TRP A 23 3.56 -1.92 -7.68
C TRP A 23 4.79 -2.65 -7.09
N THR A 24 5.10 -2.46 -5.81
CA THR A 24 6.21 -3.18 -5.17
C THR A 24 5.98 -4.69 -5.10
N ILE A 25 4.73 -5.14 -4.94
CA ILE A 25 4.38 -6.57 -4.98
C ILE A 25 4.56 -7.12 -6.39
N ASP A 26 4.08 -6.40 -7.41
CA ASP A 26 4.12 -6.84 -8.81
C ASP A 26 5.56 -7.11 -9.30
N ILE A 27 6.47 -6.16 -9.06
CA ILE A 27 7.89 -6.32 -9.43
C ILE A 27 8.57 -7.44 -8.64
N SER A 28 8.17 -7.63 -7.38
CA SER A 28 8.76 -8.65 -6.50
C SER A 28 8.32 -10.05 -6.91
N VAL A 29 7.02 -10.24 -7.15
CA VAL A 29 6.48 -11.52 -7.63
C VAL A 29 7.09 -11.88 -8.98
N SER A 30 7.25 -10.90 -9.88
CA SER A 30 7.93 -11.11 -11.16
C SER A 30 9.37 -11.62 -10.98
N ALA A 31 10.15 -11.02 -10.08
CA ALA A 31 11.53 -11.45 -9.80
C ALA A 31 11.59 -12.84 -9.13
N ILE A 32 10.68 -13.14 -8.19
CA ILE A 32 10.54 -14.47 -7.57
C ILE A 32 10.24 -15.52 -8.64
N GLN A 33 9.31 -15.21 -9.56
CA GLN A 33 8.90 -16.13 -10.61
C GLN A 33 10.03 -16.39 -11.63
N ILE A 34 10.77 -15.36 -12.04
CA ILE A 34 11.93 -15.56 -12.93
C ILE A 34 12.99 -16.43 -12.24
N SER A 35 13.24 -16.19 -10.95
CA SER A 35 14.20 -16.96 -10.17
C SER A 35 13.76 -18.40 -9.90
N SER A 36 12.46 -18.72 -9.98
CA SER A 36 11.97 -20.10 -9.86
C SER A 36 12.00 -20.87 -11.19
N MET A 37 11.98 -20.16 -12.31
CA MET A 37 12.01 -20.74 -13.66
C MET A 37 13.41 -20.81 -14.27
N THR A 38 14.39 -20.15 -13.66
CA THR A 38 15.77 -20.07 -14.15
C THR A 38 16.76 -20.29 -13.02
N PRO A 39 18.00 -20.73 -13.31
CA PRO A 39 19.05 -20.81 -12.29
C PRO A 39 19.59 -19.42 -11.85
N LEU A 40 19.06 -18.32 -12.41
CA LEU A 40 19.46 -16.97 -12.08
C LEU A 40 18.68 -16.45 -10.88
N GLN A 41 19.39 -16.02 -9.84
CA GLN A 41 18.79 -15.24 -8.76
C GLN A 41 18.62 -13.79 -9.23
N VAL A 42 17.38 -13.36 -9.40
CA VAL A 42 17.04 -12.00 -9.82
C VAL A 42 16.70 -11.17 -8.60
N GLU A 43 17.48 -10.14 -8.33
CA GLU A 43 17.20 -9.16 -7.30
C GLU A 43 16.33 -8.02 -7.84
N VAL A 44 15.54 -7.38 -6.97
CA VAL A 44 14.73 -6.20 -7.35
C VAL A 44 15.56 -4.94 -7.14
N THR A 45 15.63 -4.09 -8.16
CA THR A 45 16.35 -2.80 -8.07
C THR A 45 15.51 -1.63 -8.57
N SER A 46 15.67 -0.47 -7.93
CA SER A 46 15.13 0.83 -8.37
C SER A 46 16.19 1.76 -8.95
N GLY A 47 17.43 1.26 -9.13
CA GLY A 47 18.62 2.04 -9.44
C GLY A 47 19.30 2.67 -8.22
N TRP A 48 18.59 2.84 -7.09
CA TRP A 48 19.13 3.43 -5.85
C TRP A 48 19.30 2.40 -4.73
N TRP A 49 18.53 1.33 -4.78
CA TRP A 49 18.66 0.20 -3.87
C TRP A 49 18.50 -1.10 -4.65
N THR A 50 19.11 -2.14 -4.10
CA THR A 50 18.91 -3.52 -4.54
C THR A 50 18.46 -4.32 -3.33
N ARG A 51 17.46 -5.18 -3.53
CA ARG A 51 16.85 -5.92 -2.43
C ARG A 51 16.39 -7.30 -2.89
N ASP A 52 16.45 -8.21 -1.93
CA ASP A 52 15.80 -9.51 -2.03
C ASP A 52 14.31 -9.35 -2.41
N PRO A 53 13.82 -10.09 -3.44
CA PRO A 53 12.44 -9.99 -3.89
C PRO A 53 11.41 -10.34 -2.81
N VAL A 54 11.68 -11.32 -1.95
CA VAL A 54 10.74 -11.73 -0.91
C VAL A 54 10.60 -10.63 0.15
N LEU A 55 11.72 -10.00 0.52
CA LEU A 55 11.69 -8.86 1.43
C LEU A 55 10.93 -7.67 0.82
N GLN A 56 11.17 -7.37 -0.47
CA GLN A 56 10.47 -6.29 -1.17
C GLN A 56 8.96 -6.56 -1.30
N TYR A 57 8.55 -7.82 -1.50
CA TYR A 57 7.16 -8.25 -1.49
C TYR A 57 6.48 -7.95 -0.14
N HIS A 58 7.13 -8.32 0.97
CA HIS A 58 6.58 -8.05 2.31
C HIS A 58 6.47 -6.56 2.62
N ILE A 59 7.45 -5.75 2.19
CA ILE A 59 7.36 -4.29 2.32
C ILE A 59 6.10 -3.76 1.62
N GLY A 60 5.82 -4.24 0.40
CA GLY A 60 4.61 -3.88 -0.33
C GLY A 60 3.34 -4.24 0.41
N LEU A 61 3.26 -5.46 0.96
CA LEU A 61 2.12 -5.89 1.77
C LEU A 61 1.92 -5.01 3.00
N TYR A 62 2.99 -4.68 3.73
CA TYR A 62 2.88 -3.83 4.92
C TYR A 62 2.38 -2.42 4.59
N ILE A 63 2.86 -1.83 3.48
CA ILE A 63 2.38 -0.52 3.01
C ILE A 63 0.87 -0.55 2.74
N ILE A 64 0.39 -1.58 2.04
CA ILE A 64 -1.05 -1.76 1.76
C ILE A 64 -1.84 -1.96 3.06
N GLN A 65 -1.36 -2.81 3.97
CA GLN A 65 -2.05 -3.10 5.24
C GLN A 65 -2.24 -1.83 6.08
N ILE A 66 -1.20 -1.00 6.20
CA ILE A 66 -1.26 0.25 6.95
C ILE A 66 -2.24 1.22 6.30
N ALA A 67 -2.17 1.40 4.97
CA ALA A 67 -3.07 2.29 4.25
C ALA A 67 -4.54 1.83 4.33
N ALA A 68 -4.79 0.52 4.25
CA ALA A 68 -6.12 -0.06 4.40
C ALA A 68 -6.68 0.15 5.81
N LEU A 69 -5.85 0.01 6.85
CA LEU A 69 -6.27 0.25 8.24
C LEU A 69 -6.67 1.72 8.47
N ILE A 70 -5.90 2.67 7.93
CA ILE A 70 -6.21 4.11 8.03
C ILE A 70 -7.52 4.41 7.29
N MET A 71 -7.70 3.90 6.08
CA MET A 71 -8.93 4.06 5.29
C MET A 71 -10.15 3.47 6.01
N ALA A 72 -10.00 2.29 6.62
CA ALA A 72 -11.06 1.67 7.41
C ALA A 72 -11.45 2.54 8.61
N ALA A 73 -10.47 3.11 9.32
CA ALA A 73 -10.73 4.01 10.45
C ALA A 73 -11.47 5.29 10.03
N ILE A 74 -11.05 5.94 8.94
CA ILE A 74 -11.74 7.13 8.38
C ILE A 74 -13.17 6.78 7.99
N THR A 75 -13.36 5.66 7.30
CA THR A 75 -14.68 5.20 6.84
C THR A 75 -15.61 4.91 8.03
N PHE A 76 -15.11 4.22 9.04
CA PHE A 76 -15.86 3.92 10.27
C PHE A 76 -16.26 5.21 11.01
N TYR A 77 -15.35 6.17 11.14
CA TYR A 77 -15.64 7.47 11.75
C TYR A 77 -16.72 8.25 10.97
N GLU A 78 -16.65 8.26 9.65
CA GLU A 78 -17.66 8.93 8.82
C GLU A 78 -19.04 8.28 8.96
N ILE A 79 -19.12 6.95 8.94
CA ILE A 79 -20.38 6.23 9.10
C ILE A 79 -21.01 6.57 10.46
N THR A 80 -20.23 6.43 11.55
CA THR A 80 -20.72 6.65 12.92
C THR A 80 -21.16 8.10 13.16
N ASN A 81 -20.40 9.08 12.70
CA ASN A 81 -20.73 10.49 12.87
C ASN A 81 -21.95 10.91 12.03
N ASN A 82 -22.10 10.38 10.81
CA ASN A 82 -23.27 10.66 9.97
C ASN A 82 -24.55 9.99 10.49
N THR A 83 -24.45 8.84 11.16
CA THR A 83 -25.59 8.21 11.85
C THR A 83 -26.01 9.00 13.10
N GLY A 84 -25.06 9.55 13.86
CA GLY A 84 -25.34 10.35 15.05
C GLY A 84 -26.03 11.69 14.77
N ARG A 85 -25.77 12.30 13.60
CA ARG A 85 -26.38 13.58 13.19
C ARG A 85 -27.79 13.47 12.60
N ARG A 86 -28.31 12.24 12.38
CA ARG A 86 -29.66 12.00 11.84
C ARG A 86 -30.72 11.74 12.94
N LYS A 87 -30.36 11.88 14.21
CA LYS A 87 -31.28 11.89 15.35
C LYS A 87 -31.37 13.30 15.91
#